data_AF-A0A530QTM5-F1
#
_entry.id   AF-A0A530QTM5-F1
#
_cell.length_a   1.000
_cell.length_b   1.000
_cell.length_c   1.000
_cell.angle_alpha   90.00
_cell.angle_beta   90.00
_cell.angle_gamma   90.00
#
_symmetry.space_group_name_H-M   'P 1'
#
loop_
_entity.id
_entity.type
_entity.pdbx_description
1 polymer ?
#
loop_
_entity_poly.entity_id
_entity_poly.type
_entity_poly.pdbx_seq_one_letter_code
_entity_poly.pdbx_strand_id
1 'polypeptide(L)'
;MEKRIYPQAIESVVMPEPFGRQSFNDARKAVAALQVLYDRNTKFLRDSFAALAAGGDNNKRYRAFYPEIGVTTTSFSQVDSRQAYGHMPTPGHFSTTVTQPMLFENYLVEQLRLIMRNHGVQVTVSESTTPIPLHFAFLEGTYVDGTAAERIKRPIRDLFDVPDLDGTDDQIANGTFEVAFGEPRPLAPFTAQRIDYSLHRMTHYTATSPQHFQNFVLFTNYQFYIDEFVARARELMESGGGGYAEFIEPGNVITHAGSSVPSEGAPPQRLPQMPAYHLKKPNHGGITMVNIGVGPSNAKTITDHIAVLRPHAWVMLGHCAGLRNTQALGDYVLAHAYVREDHVLDDDL
;
A
#
# COMPACT_ATOMS: atom_id res chain seq x y z
N MET A 1 -20.69 -44.73 -5.49
CA MET A 1 -19.37 -44.07 -5.59
C MET A 1 -19.41 -43.21 -6.84
N GLU A 2 -19.86 -41.96 -6.71
CA GLU A 2 -19.96 -41.02 -7.83
C GLU A 2 -18.57 -40.83 -8.43
N LYS A 3 -18.42 -41.01 -9.74
CA LYS A 3 -17.19 -40.73 -10.47
C LYS A 3 -16.89 -39.23 -10.29
N ARG A 4 -15.97 -38.88 -9.39
CA ARG A 4 -15.37 -37.55 -9.36
C ARG A 4 -14.66 -37.33 -10.70
N ILE A 5 -15.32 -36.60 -11.59
CA ILE A 5 -14.72 -36.12 -12.84
C ILE A 5 -13.75 -35.02 -12.43
N TYR A 6 -12.46 -35.34 -12.38
CA TYR A 6 -11.43 -34.33 -12.19
C TYR A 6 -11.32 -33.49 -13.47
N PRO A 7 -11.32 -32.15 -13.38
CA PRO A 7 -11.12 -31.31 -14.56
C PRO A 7 -9.75 -31.61 -15.19
N GLN A 8 -9.68 -31.64 -16.52
CA GLN A 8 -8.43 -31.86 -17.25
C GLN A 8 -7.40 -30.76 -16.93
N ALA A 9 -6.11 -31.10 -17.02
CA ALA A 9 -5.03 -30.14 -16.81
C ALA A 9 -5.16 -28.97 -17.79
N ILE A 10 -4.90 -27.75 -17.32
CA ILE A 10 -4.85 -26.58 -18.20
C ILE A 10 -3.51 -26.60 -18.92
N GLU A 11 -3.55 -26.73 -20.25
CA GLU A 11 -2.34 -26.79 -21.08
C GLU A 11 -1.96 -25.44 -21.70
N SER A 12 -2.81 -24.41 -21.57
CA SER A 12 -2.58 -23.10 -22.17
C SER A 12 -2.71 -21.95 -21.18
N VAL A 13 -1.72 -21.05 -21.22
CA VAL A 13 -1.70 -19.79 -20.46
C VAL A 13 -1.91 -18.64 -21.44
N VAL A 14 -2.95 -17.85 -21.21
CA VAL A 14 -3.24 -16.62 -21.96
C VAL A 14 -2.67 -15.45 -21.19
N MET A 15 -1.92 -14.61 -21.90
CA MET A 15 -1.28 -13.41 -21.38
C MET A 15 -1.59 -12.23 -22.30
N PRO A 16 -1.55 -10.99 -21.80
CA PRO A 16 -1.62 -9.81 -22.66
C PRO A 16 -0.43 -9.78 -23.65
N GLU A 17 -0.55 -8.99 -24.70
CA GLU A 17 0.54 -8.78 -25.66
C GLU A 17 1.82 -8.30 -24.96
N PRO A 18 3.00 -8.85 -25.32
CA PRO A 18 4.26 -8.53 -24.64
C PRO A 18 4.53 -7.03 -24.61
N PHE A 19 4.87 -6.50 -23.42
CA PHE A 19 5.33 -5.13 -23.27
C PHE A 19 6.86 -5.07 -23.43
N GLY A 20 7.34 -4.43 -24.49
CA GLY A 20 8.77 -4.18 -24.67
C GLY A 20 9.34 -3.26 -23.60
N ARG A 21 10.56 -3.56 -23.12
CA ARG A 21 11.28 -2.68 -22.18
C ARG A 21 11.48 -1.29 -22.78
N GLN A 22 11.13 -0.25 -22.03
CA GLN A 22 11.28 1.16 -22.42
C GLN A 22 12.19 1.90 -21.45
N SER A 23 13.04 2.78 -21.96
CA SER A 23 13.95 3.60 -21.15
C SER A 23 13.51 5.06 -21.13
N PHE A 24 13.60 5.70 -19.97
CA PHE A 24 13.14 7.06 -19.73
C PHE A 24 14.21 7.91 -19.05
N ASN A 25 14.32 9.16 -19.52
CA ASN A 25 15.08 10.24 -18.89
C ASN A 25 14.18 11.27 -18.19
N ASP A 26 12.88 10.99 -18.12
CA ASP A 26 11.87 11.86 -17.51
C ASP A 26 11.02 11.01 -16.56
N ALA A 27 11.03 11.38 -15.28
CA ALA A 27 10.33 10.66 -14.22
C ALA A 27 8.82 10.59 -14.45
N ARG A 28 8.18 11.66 -14.94
CA ARG A 28 6.74 11.68 -15.20
C ARG A 28 6.37 10.75 -16.35
N LYS A 29 7.20 10.71 -17.40
CA LYS A 29 6.98 9.78 -18.53
C LYS A 29 7.16 8.31 -18.10
N ALA A 30 8.14 8.03 -17.24
CA ALA A 30 8.32 6.69 -16.67
C ALA A 30 7.09 6.27 -15.85
N VAL A 31 6.58 7.15 -14.98
CA VAL A 31 5.38 6.87 -14.18
C VAL A 31 4.13 6.71 -15.05
N ALA A 32 3.94 7.54 -16.08
CA ALA A 32 2.84 7.37 -17.02
C ALA A 32 2.90 6.00 -17.73
N ALA A 33 4.10 5.52 -18.09
CA ALA A 33 4.26 4.18 -18.66
C ALA A 33 3.91 3.07 -17.66
N LEU A 34 4.27 3.22 -16.39
CA LEU A 34 3.85 2.30 -15.31
C LEU A 34 2.32 2.26 -15.16
N GLN A 35 1.67 3.43 -15.19
CA GLN A 35 0.20 3.55 -15.11
C GLN A 35 -0.48 2.82 -16.27
N VAL A 36 -0.03 3.05 -17.50
CA VAL A 36 -0.55 2.37 -18.69
C VAL A 36 -0.36 0.86 -18.61
N LEU A 37 0.83 0.39 -18.23
CA LEU A 37 1.13 -1.03 -18.13
C LEU A 37 0.30 -1.72 -17.04
N TYR A 38 0.18 -1.09 -15.87
CA TYR A 38 -0.62 -1.61 -14.76
C TYR A 38 -2.12 -1.66 -15.11
N ASP A 39 -2.68 -0.60 -15.68
CA ASP A 39 -4.10 -0.59 -16.06
C ASP A 39 -4.39 -1.62 -17.15
N ARG A 40 -3.53 -1.73 -18.17
CA ARG A 40 -3.62 -2.78 -19.21
C ARG A 40 -3.68 -4.17 -18.59
N ASN A 41 -2.74 -4.49 -17.70
CA ASN A 41 -2.60 -5.83 -17.12
C ASN A 41 -3.73 -6.17 -16.14
N THR A 42 -4.15 -5.23 -15.30
CA THR A 42 -5.29 -5.44 -14.41
C THR A 42 -6.62 -5.49 -15.17
N LYS A 43 -6.80 -4.67 -16.22
CA LYS A 43 -7.96 -4.74 -17.11
C LYS A 43 -8.07 -6.09 -17.81
N PHE A 44 -6.96 -6.63 -18.33
CA PHE A 44 -6.95 -7.97 -18.92
C PHE A 44 -7.48 -9.03 -17.94
N LEU A 45 -7.05 -9.00 -16.68
CA LEU A 45 -7.51 -9.94 -15.66
C LEU A 45 -9.01 -9.76 -15.34
N ARG A 46 -9.48 -8.52 -15.19
CA ARG A 46 -10.91 -8.21 -14.94
C ARG A 46 -11.79 -8.64 -16.11
N ASP A 47 -11.40 -8.33 -17.34
CA ASP A 47 -12.14 -8.68 -18.56
C ASP A 47 -12.17 -10.21 -18.74
N SER A 48 -11.07 -10.91 -18.46
CA SER A 48 -10.99 -12.37 -18.52
C SER A 48 -11.90 -13.04 -17.48
N PHE A 49 -11.95 -12.49 -16.26
CA PHE A 49 -12.86 -12.96 -15.21
C PHE A 49 -14.33 -12.75 -15.62
N ALA A 50 -14.67 -11.57 -16.14
CA ALA A 50 -16.02 -11.28 -16.61
C ALA A 50 -16.45 -12.20 -17.77
N ALA A 51 -15.55 -12.49 -18.71
CA ALA A 51 -15.81 -13.42 -19.82
C ALA A 51 -16.05 -14.86 -19.32
N LEU A 52 -15.29 -15.32 -18.32
CA LEU A 52 -15.51 -16.63 -17.69
C LEU A 52 -16.86 -16.71 -16.96
N ALA A 53 -17.22 -15.67 -16.21
CA ALA A 53 -18.51 -15.60 -15.52
C ALA A 53 -19.71 -15.59 -16.50
N ALA A 54 -19.50 -15.13 -17.74
CA ALA A 54 -20.47 -15.17 -18.83
C ALA A 54 -20.50 -16.51 -19.60
N GLY A 55 -19.78 -17.54 -19.14
CA GLY A 55 -19.75 -18.87 -19.77
C GLY A 55 -18.58 -19.09 -20.74
N GLY A 56 -17.52 -18.29 -20.64
CA GLY A 56 -16.29 -18.42 -21.42
C GLY A 56 -15.50 -19.71 -21.16
N ASP A 57 -14.41 -19.88 -21.92
CA ASP A 57 -13.57 -21.07 -21.90
C ASP A 57 -12.80 -21.23 -20.58
N ASN A 58 -13.13 -22.30 -19.84
CA ASN A 58 -12.55 -22.66 -18.55
C ASN A 58 -11.35 -23.63 -18.63
N ASN A 59 -10.83 -23.88 -19.84
CA ASN A 59 -9.65 -24.72 -20.08
C ASN A 59 -8.36 -23.91 -20.28
N LYS A 60 -8.38 -22.61 -19.94
CA LYS A 60 -7.24 -21.70 -20.05
C LYS A 60 -6.92 -21.05 -18.71
N ARG A 61 -5.63 -20.80 -18.47
CA ARG A 61 -5.15 -19.99 -17.33
C ARG A 61 -4.87 -18.59 -17.82
N TYR A 62 -5.31 -17.57 -17.07
CA TYR A 62 -5.10 -16.16 -17.40
C TYR A 62 -4.07 -15.58 -16.44
N ARG A 63 -3.02 -14.98 -17.00
CA ARG A 63 -1.92 -14.40 -16.22
C ARG A 63 -1.50 -13.05 -16.79
N ALA A 64 -1.24 -12.11 -15.89
CA ALA A 64 -0.58 -10.84 -16.19
C ALA A 64 0.40 -10.52 -15.06
N PHE A 65 1.40 -9.69 -15.34
CA PHE A 65 2.49 -9.41 -14.42
C PHE A 65 2.46 -7.96 -13.93
N TYR A 66 3.02 -7.70 -12.75
CA TYR A 66 3.22 -6.33 -12.30
C TYR A 66 4.23 -5.61 -13.21
N PRO A 67 4.09 -4.28 -13.40
CA PRO A 67 5.18 -3.46 -13.91
C PRO A 67 6.44 -3.59 -13.05
N GLU A 68 7.59 -3.44 -13.68
CA GLU A 68 8.91 -3.39 -13.04
C GLU A 68 9.62 -2.08 -13.39
N ILE A 69 10.26 -1.49 -12.39
CA ILE A 69 11.25 -0.43 -12.57
C ILE A 69 12.63 -1.03 -12.45
N GLY A 70 13.52 -0.73 -13.40
CA GLY A 70 14.94 -1.09 -13.37
C GLY A 70 15.85 0.13 -13.43
N VAL A 71 16.94 0.09 -12.66
CA VAL A 71 17.99 1.11 -12.64
C VAL A 71 19.35 0.42 -12.62
N THR A 72 20.30 0.92 -13.42
CA THR A 72 21.68 0.42 -13.43
C THR A 72 22.63 1.57 -13.16
N THR A 73 23.44 1.43 -12.12
CA THR A 73 24.51 2.38 -11.79
C THR A 73 25.87 1.69 -11.99
N THR A 74 26.81 2.36 -12.67
CA THR A 74 28.13 1.80 -12.99
C THR A 74 29.27 2.41 -12.16
N SER A 75 28.96 3.41 -11.33
CA SER A 75 29.95 4.20 -10.58
C SER A 75 29.50 4.43 -9.14
N PHE A 76 30.48 4.56 -8.25
CA PHE A 76 30.32 5.10 -6.90
C PHE A 76 30.18 6.62 -7.01
N SER A 77 29.01 7.07 -7.45
CA SER A 77 28.71 8.50 -7.56
C SER A 77 28.82 9.18 -6.19
N GLN A 78 29.55 10.30 -6.12
CA GLN A 78 29.53 11.19 -4.97
C GLN A 78 28.19 11.93 -4.93
N VAL A 79 27.21 11.36 -4.24
CA VAL A 79 25.89 11.96 -4.07
C VAL A 79 25.91 12.93 -2.89
N ASP A 80 25.10 13.99 -2.94
CA ASP A 80 24.92 14.95 -1.84
C ASP A 80 24.47 14.21 -0.56
N SER A 81 25.36 14.15 0.43
CA SER A 81 25.17 13.40 1.67
C SER A 81 24.11 13.99 2.61
N ARG A 82 23.55 15.17 2.30
CA ARG A 82 22.49 15.78 3.11
C ARG A 82 21.11 15.15 2.88
N GLN A 83 20.88 14.50 1.74
CA GLN A 83 19.63 13.79 1.50
C GLN A 83 19.75 12.34 2.00
N ALA A 84 18.92 11.97 2.98
CA ALA A 84 18.91 10.64 3.59
C ALA A 84 18.42 9.52 2.64
N TYR A 85 17.87 9.86 1.47
CA TYR A 85 17.31 8.92 0.49
C TYR A 85 17.57 9.38 -0.96
N GLY A 86 17.10 8.60 -1.93
CA GLY A 86 17.20 8.93 -3.35
C GLY A 86 18.59 8.68 -3.93
N HIS A 87 19.36 7.77 -3.35
CA HIS A 87 20.68 7.39 -3.83
C HIS A 87 21.00 5.92 -3.61
N MET A 88 21.87 5.37 -4.46
CA MET A 88 22.39 4.00 -4.36
C MET A 88 23.86 4.05 -3.92
N PRO A 89 24.24 3.34 -2.85
CA PRO A 89 25.60 3.43 -2.29
C PRO A 89 26.65 2.69 -3.12
N THR A 90 26.25 1.74 -3.96
CA THR A 90 27.18 0.91 -4.74
C THR A 90 26.71 0.73 -6.19
N PRO A 91 27.64 0.58 -7.16
CA PRO A 91 27.31 0.20 -8.53
C PRO A 91 26.60 -1.15 -8.59
N GLY A 92 25.59 -1.26 -9.45
CA GLY A 92 24.93 -2.52 -9.78
C GLY A 92 23.58 -2.33 -10.43
N HIS A 93 22.86 -3.43 -10.59
CA HIS A 93 21.49 -3.45 -11.09
C HIS A 93 20.53 -3.45 -9.91
N PHE A 94 19.51 -2.59 -9.97
CA PHE A 94 18.46 -2.47 -8.98
C PHE A 94 17.11 -2.57 -9.67
N SER A 95 16.17 -3.30 -9.09
CA SER A 95 14.80 -3.33 -9.59
C SER A 95 13.77 -3.41 -8.48
N THR A 96 12.53 -3.08 -8.81
CA THR A 96 11.38 -3.31 -7.95
C THR A 96 10.11 -3.44 -8.77
N THR A 97 9.19 -4.28 -8.32
CA THR A 97 7.85 -4.39 -8.88
C THR A 97 6.95 -3.28 -8.34
N VAL A 98 6.05 -2.78 -9.17
CA VAL A 98 5.19 -1.63 -8.84
C VAL A 98 3.72 -2.03 -8.92
N THR A 99 2.94 -1.62 -7.93
CA THR A 99 1.47 -1.67 -7.95
C THR A 99 0.89 -0.28 -7.71
N GLN A 100 -0.39 -0.09 -8.03
CA GLN A 100 -1.16 1.14 -7.80
C GLN A 100 -0.40 2.44 -8.19
N PRO A 101 0.20 2.54 -9.39
CA PRO A 101 1.04 3.68 -9.77
C PRO A 101 0.28 5.02 -9.81
N MET A 102 -1.05 5.01 -9.82
CA MET A 102 -1.88 6.21 -9.66
C MET A 102 -1.90 6.70 -8.21
N LEU A 103 -2.05 5.79 -7.24
CA LEU A 103 -1.97 6.12 -5.80
C LEU A 103 -0.58 6.67 -5.45
N PHE A 104 0.47 6.03 -5.99
CA PHE A 104 1.85 6.37 -5.68
C PHE A 104 2.47 7.38 -6.66
N GLU A 105 1.70 8.06 -7.51
CA GLU A 105 2.23 8.91 -8.58
C GLU A 105 3.25 9.93 -8.07
N ASN A 106 2.88 10.70 -7.05
CA ASN A 106 3.75 11.73 -6.47
C ASN A 106 5.03 11.14 -5.88
N TYR A 107 4.92 10.01 -5.18
CA TYR A 107 6.06 9.30 -4.59
C TYR A 107 7.00 8.80 -5.68
N LEU A 108 6.48 8.09 -6.68
CA LEU A 108 7.27 7.52 -7.77
C LEU A 108 7.95 8.61 -8.60
N VAL A 109 7.23 9.68 -8.97
CA VAL A 109 7.80 10.79 -9.72
C VAL A 109 8.97 11.42 -8.96
N GLU A 110 8.81 11.66 -7.66
CA GLU A 110 9.86 12.25 -6.85
C GLU A 110 11.08 11.33 -6.71
N GLN A 111 10.88 10.05 -6.38
CA GLN A 111 11.99 9.11 -6.22
C GLN A 111 12.76 8.89 -7.52
N LEU A 112 12.06 8.70 -8.65
CA LEU A 112 12.71 8.53 -9.94
C LEU A 112 13.45 9.80 -10.38
N ARG A 113 12.88 10.98 -10.11
CA ARG A 113 13.56 12.26 -10.37
C ARG A 113 14.85 12.39 -9.56
N LEU A 114 14.84 12.02 -8.28
CA LEU A 114 16.03 12.04 -7.43
C LEU A 114 17.10 11.07 -7.95
N ILE A 115 16.71 9.83 -8.29
CA ILE A 115 17.63 8.82 -8.85
C ILE A 115 18.27 9.32 -10.15
N MET A 116 17.47 9.78 -11.11
CA MET A 116 17.96 10.30 -12.39
C MET A 116 18.91 11.48 -12.19
N ARG A 117 18.56 12.42 -11.31
CA ARG A 117 19.37 13.61 -11.02
C ARG A 117 20.68 13.27 -10.31
N ASN A 118 20.64 12.38 -9.32
CA ASN A 118 21.77 12.10 -8.45
C ASN A 118 22.79 11.16 -9.10
N HIS A 119 22.34 10.28 -10.01
CA HIS A 119 23.22 9.28 -10.65
C HIS A 119 23.42 9.52 -12.15
N GLY A 120 22.65 10.38 -12.81
CA GLY A 120 22.74 10.62 -14.25
C GLY A 120 22.35 9.40 -15.09
N VAL A 121 21.46 8.55 -14.56
CA VAL A 121 21.05 7.28 -15.18
C VAL A 121 19.64 7.35 -15.74
N GLN A 122 19.35 6.52 -16.74
CA GLN A 122 18.00 6.30 -17.23
C GLN A 122 17.29 5.26 -16.37
N VAL A 123 15.96 5.33 -16.35
CA VAL A 123 15.12 4.33 -15.68
C VAL A 123 14.43 3.49 -16.74
N THR A 124 14.42 2.17 -16.56
CA THR A 124 13.71 1.25 -17.45
C THR A 124 12.37 0.84 -16.86
N VAL A 125 11.33 0.79 -17.68
CA VAL A 125 10.03 0.18 -17.34
C VAL A 125 9.81 -1.05 -18.22
N SER A 126 9.45 -2.17 -17.60
CA SER A 126 9.13 -3.44 -18.28
C SER A 126 8.05 -4.21 -17.53
N GLU A 127 7.59 -5.33 -18.09
CA GLU A 127 6.86 -6.33 -17.30
C GLU A 127 7.83 -7.09 -16.40
N SER A 128 7.42 -7.31 -15.16
CA SER A 128 8.12 -8.20 -14.23
C SER A 128 7.83 -9.67 -14.53
N THR A 129 8.42 -10.56 -13.73
CA THR A 129 8.06 -11.98 -13.67
C THR A 129 7.08 -12.30 -12.53
N THR A 130 6.69 -11.29 -11.73
CA THR A 130 5.78 -11.45 -10.58
C THR A 130 4.33 -11.32 -11.04
N PRO A 131 3.51 -12.39 -10.98
CA PRO A 131 2.13 -12.33 -11.44
C PRO A 131 1.28 -11.44 -10.54
N ILE A 132 0.26 -10.78 -11.11
CA ILE A 132 -0.76 -10.04 -10.36
C ILE A 132 -1.85 -11.03 -9.92
N PRO A 133 -2.03 -11.26 -8.63
CA PRO A 133 -3.16 -12.05 -8.15
C PRO A 133 -4.49 -11.41 -8.52
N LEU A 134 -5.48 -12.23 -8.92
CA LEU A 134 -6.78 -11.74 -9.40
C LEU A 134 -7.48 -10.80 -8.41
N HIS A 135 -7.46 -11.14 -7.12
CA HIS A 135 -8.10 -10.34 -6.08
C HIS A 135 -7.54 -8.91 -5.94
N PHE A 136 -6.28 -8.67 -6.34
CA PHE A 136 -5.67 -7.34 -6.35
C PHE A 136 -5.91 -6.58 -7.67
N ALA A 137 -6.40 -7.25 -8.72
CA ALA A 137 -6.72 -6.60 -9.99
C ALA A 137 -8.08 -5.87 -9.98
N PHE A 138 -8.93 -6.13 -8.98
CA PHE A 138 -10.22 -5.45 -8.83
C PHE A 138 -10.06 -4.06 -8.19
N LEU A 139 -10.90 -3.12 -8.61
CA LEU A 139 -10.92 -1.77 -8.03
C LEU A 139 -11.55 -1.81 -6.63
N GLU A 140 -11.10 -0.90 -5.75
CA GLU A 140 -11.66 -0.77 -4.40
C GLU A 140 -13.19 -0.57 -4.45
N GLY A 141 -13.92 -1.31 -3.61
CA GLY A 141 -15.39 -1.29 -3.60
C GLY A 141 -16.08 -2.18 -4.64
N THR A 142 -15.33 -2.85 -5.53
CA THR A 142 -15.91 -3.83 -6.45
C THR A 142 -16.25 -5.11 -5.68
N TYR A 143 -17.52 -5.24 -5.24
CA TYR A 143 -18.02 -6.50 -4.71
C TYR A 143 -18.15 -7.48 -5.87
N VAL A 144 -17.27 -8.48 -5.93
CA VAL A 144 -17.47 -9.61 -6.82
C VAL A 144 -18.66 -10.38 -6.28
N ASP A 145 -19.80 -10.26 -6.96
CA ASP A 145 -21.01 -11.00 -6.63
C ASP A 145 -20.66 -12.51 -6.59
N GLY A 146 -20.84 -13.13 -5.43
CA GLY A 146 -20.55 -14.55 -5.22
C GLY A 146 -21.27 -15.44 -6.24
N THR A 147 -22.43 -14.99 -6.74
CA THR A 147 -23.18 -15.69 -7.78
C THR A 147 -22.47 -15.73 -9.15
N ALA A 148 -21.61 -14.74 -9.45
CA ALA A 148 -20.78 -14.74 -10.65
C ALA A 148 -19.62 -15.74 -10.54
N ALA A 149 -19.01 -15.84 -9.35
CA ALA A 149 -17.96 -16.81 -9.07
C ALA A 149 -18.50 -18.26 -9.04
N GLU A 150 -19.72 -18.47 -8.52
CA GLU A 150 -20.38 -19.79 -8.48
C GLU A 150 -20.68 -20.37 -9.87
N ARG A 151 -20.81 -19.53 -10.91
CA ARG A 151 -20.98 -19.98 -12.30
C ARG A 151 -19.71 -20.62 -12.87
N ILE A 152 -18.55 -20.32 -12.28
CA ILE A 152 -17.27 -20.87 -12.70
C ILE A 152 -17.13 -22.27 -12.09
N LYS A 153 -17.29 -23.30 -12.93
CA LYS A 153 -17.28 -24.72 -12.51
C LYS A 153 -15.92 -25.25 -12.03
N ARG A 154 -14.85 -24.46 -12.13
CA ARG A 154 -13.47 -24.83 -11.79
C ARG A 154 -12.94 -23.90 -10.70
N PRO A 155 -12.09 -24.36 -9.77
CA PRO A 155 -11.47 -23.48 -8.78
C PRO A 155 -10.76 -22.29 -9.43
N ILE A 156 -11.03 -21.08 -8.94
CA ILE A 156 -10.42 -19.83 -9.45
C ILE A 156 -8.89 -19.91 -9.43
N ARG A 157 -8.30 -20.60 -8.43
CA ARG A 157 -6.85 -20.81 -8.31
C ARG A 157 -6.23 -21.60 -9.47
N ASP A 158 -7.01 -22.40 -10.18
CA ASP A 158 -6.54 -23.08 -11.39
C ASP A 158 -6.48 -22.13 -12.58
N LEU A 159 -7.42 -21.18 -12.64
CA LEU A 159 -7.62 -20.27 -13.77
C LEU A 159 -6.81 -18.98 -13.64
N PHE A 160 -6.50 -18.55 -12.43
CA PHE A 160 -5.82 -17.28 -12.14
C PHE A 160 -4.76 -17.43 -11.07
N ASP A 161 -3.88 -16.43 -10.99
CA ASP A 161 -2.93 -16.30 -9.89
C ASP A 161 -3.61 -15.80 -8.61
N VAL A 162 -3.13 -16.30 -7.48
CA VAL A 162 -3.61 -16.03 -6.12
C VAL A 162 -2.43 -15.48 -5.30
N PRO A 163 -2.66 -14.77 -4.18
CA PRO A 163 -1.54 -14.20 -3.43
C PRO A 163 -0.64 -15.32 -2.93
N ASP A 164 0.66 -15.11 -3.07
CA ASP A 164 1.68 -16.01 -2.54
C ASP A 164 2.10 -15.52 -1.16
N LEU A 165 1.89 -16.35 -0.14
CA LEU A 165 2.24 -16.02 1.23
C LEU A 165 3.76 -16.01 1.43
N ASP A 166 4.49 -16.86 0.68
CA ASP A 166 5.94 -16.97 0.82
C ASP A 166 6.65 -15.75 0.21
N GLY A 167 6.05 -15.10 -0.79
CA GLY A 167 6.56 -13.88 -1.43
C GLY A 167 6.02 -12.56 -0.85
N THR A 168 5.17 -12.63 0.19
CA THR A 168 4.62 -11.47 0.89
C THR A 168 5.33 -11.29 2.23
N ASP A 169 6.60 -10.91 2.17
CA ASP A 169 7.48 -10.75 3.34
C ASP A 169 7.96 -9.29 3.54
N ASP A 170 8.71 -9.07 4.62
CA ASP A 170 9.33 -7.80 4.97
C ASP A 170 10.88 -7.89 5.02
N GLN A 171 11.49 -8.89 4.37
CA GLN A 171 12.95 -9.13 4.42
C GLN A 171 13.76 -7.93 3.93
N ILE A 172 13.28 -7.25 2.88
CA ILE A 172 13.94 -6.06 2.34
C ILE A 172 13.88 -4.91 3.36
N ALA A 173 12.71 -4.68 3.95
CA ALA A 173 12.49 -3.62 4.94
C ALA A 173 13.26 -3.88 6.24
N ASN A 174 13.37 -5.15 6.66
CA ASN A 174 14.12 -5.59 7.83
C ASN A 174 15.64 -5.67 7.58
N GLY A 175 16.09 -5.54 6.33
CA GLY A 175 17.51 -5.61 5.97
C GLY A 175 18.09 -7.03 6.00
N THR A 176 17.25 -8.06 6.02
CA THR A 176 17.63 -9.47 6.02
C THR A 176 17.60 -10.10 4.62
N PHE A 177 17.17 -9.36 3.60
CA PHE A 177 17.12 -9.83 2.23
C PHE A 177 18.53 -10.04 1.65
N GLU A 178 18.84 -11.28 1.28
CA GLU A 178 20.08 -11.63 0.59
C GLU A 178 19.85 -11.74 -0.92
N VAL A 179 20.66 -11.02 -1.68
CA VAL A 179 20.53 -10.97 -3.14
C VAL A 179 21.27 -12.16 -3.73
N ALA A 180 20.53 -13.03 -4.43
CA ALA A 180 21.11 -14.16 -5.15
C ALA A 180 22.08 -13.68 -6.25
N PHE A 181 23.08 -14.50 -6.56
CA PHE A 181 24.11 -14.13 -7.53
C PHE A 181 23.51 -13.84 -8.91
N GLY A 182 23.72 -12.62 -9.41
CA GLY A 182 23.23 -12.17 -10.71
C GLY A 182 21.81 -11.57 -10.71
N GLU A 183 21.10 -11.65 -9.59
CA GLU A 183 19.78 -11.01 -9.44
C GLU A 183 19.92 -9.50 -9.14
N PRO A 184 18.95 -8.68 -9.57
CA PRO A 184 18.93 -7.26 -9.25
C PRO A 184 18.70 -7.05 -7.75
N ARG A 185 19.33 -6.00 -7.21
CA ARG A 185 19.13 -5.59 -5.82
C ARG A 185 17.81 -4.84 -5.65
N PRO A 186 17.20 -4.84 -4.46
CA PRO A 186 15.97 -4.09 -4.22
C PRO A 186 16.15 -2.59 -4.45
N LEU A 187 15.31 -2.01 -5.30
CA LEU A 187 15.22 -0.56 -5.51
C LEU A 187 14.29 0.14 -4.51
N ALA A 188 13.35 -0.61 -3.93
CA ALA A 188 12.37 -0.12 -2.97
C ALA A 188 12.20 -1.13 -1.83
N PRO A 189 11.75 -0.70 -0.63
CA PRO A 189 11.66 -1.56 0.54
C PRO A 189 10.53 -2.59 0.51
N PHE A 190 9.56 -2.45 -0.40
CA PHE A 190 8.41 -3.35 -0.51
C PHE A 190 8.18 -3.73 -1.97
N THR A 191 7.79 -4.98 -2.19
CA THR A 191 7.38 -5.50 -3.50
C THR A 191 5.92 -5.16 -3.79
N ALA A 192 5.51 -5.22 -5.06
CA ALA A 192 4.13 -4.94 -5.47
C ALA A 192 3.07 -5.78 -4.73
N GLN A 193 3.29 -7.09 -4.59
CA GLN A 193 2.34 -7.96 -3.87
C GLN A 193 2.27 -7.60 -2.37
N ARG A 194 3.40 -7.28 -1.75
CA ARG A 194 3.46 -6.84 -0.34
C ARG A 194 2.75 -5.51 -0.11
N ILE A 195 2.79 -4.61 -1.09
CA ILE A 195 2.02 -3.35 -1.06
C ILE A 195 0.53 -3.67 -1.19
N ASP A 196 0.10 -4.42 -2.21
CA ASP A 196 -1.32 -4.73 -2.43
C ASP A 196 -1.96 -5.46 -1.24
N TYR A 197 -1.25 -6.42 -0.64
CA TYR A 197 -1.69 -7.11 0.57
C TYR A 197 -2.00 -6.12 1.70
N SER A 198 -1.08 -5.18 1.93
CA SER A 198 -1.23 -4.18 2.98
C SER A 198 -2.32 -3.17 2.69
N LEU A 199 -2.46 -2.70 1.45
CA LEU A 199 -3.55 -1.81 1.06
C LEU A 199 -4.92 -2.47 1.30
N HIS A 200 -5.06 -3.74 0.94
CA HIS A 200 -6.31 -4.49 1.15
C HIS A 200 -6.60 -4.73 2.64
N ARG A 201 -5.59 -5.07 3.45
CA ARG A 201 -5.74 -5.22 4.90
C ARG A 201 -6.04 -3.89 5.59
N MET A 202 -5.43 -2.81 5.14
CA MET A 202 -5.64 -1.47 5.70
C MET A 202 -7.09 -1.05 5.61
N THR A 203 -7.76 -1.21 4.47
CA THR A 203 -9.19 -0.89 4.33
C THR A 203 -10.03 -1.69 5.33
N HIS A 204 -9.70 -2.95 5.59
CA HIS A 204 -10.41 -3.79 6.56
C HIS A 204 -10.23 -3.29 8.01
N TYR A 205 -9.00 -2.95 8.40
CA TYR A 205 -8.71 -2.52 9.78
C TYR A 205 -9.15 -1.09 10.09
N THR A 206 -9.21 -0.23 9.06
CA THR A 206 -9.41 1.21 9.23
C THR A 206 -10.78 1.70 8.76
N ALA A 207 -11.48 0.89 7.96
CA ALA A 207 -12.72 1.23 7.26
C ALA A 207 -12.60 2.51 6.39
N THR A 208 -11.39 2.84 5.94
CA THR A 208 -11.10 3.99 5.08
C THR A 208 -10.24 3.55 3.90
N SER A 209 -10.41 4.19 2.75
CA SER A 209 -9.56 3.96 1.58
C SER A 209 -8.12 4.40 1.85
N PRO A 210 -7.10 3.63 1.43
CA PRO A 210 -5.70 4.02 1.51
C PRO A 210 -5.39 5.36 0.80
N GLN A 211 -6.22 5.76 -0.18
CA GLN A 211 -6.07 7.04 -0.88
C GLN A 211 -6.25 8.27 0.05
N HIS A 212 -6.92 8.09 1.19
CA HIS A 212 -7.16 9.16 2.15
C HIS A 212 -6.02 9.33 3.17
N PHE A 213 -5.11 8.36 3.28
CA PHE A 213 -4.00 8.44 4.22
C PHE A 213 -3.07 9.62 3.91
N GLN A 214 -2.65 10.33 4.95
CA GLN A 214 -1.74 11.46 4.88
C GLN A 214 -0.35 11.07 5.38
N ASN A 215 0.65 11.86 5.01
CA ASN A 215 2.06 11.59 5.33
C ASN A 215 2.41 11.77 6.81
N PHE A 216 1.56 12.47 7.58
CA PHE A 216 1.74 12.69 9.01
C PHE A 216 0.68 11.90 9.77
N VAL A 217 1.11 10.82 10.43
CA VAL A 217 0.21 9.88 11.11
C VAL A 217 0.30 10.06 12.62
N LEU A 218 -0.84 10.09 13.28
CA LEU A 218 -0.97 10.08 14.73
C LEU A 218 -1.62 8.76 15.13
N PHE A 219 -1.00 8.06 16.07
CA PHE A 219 -1.56 6.86 16.70
C PHE A 219 -2.09 7.21 18.08
N THR A 220 -3.22 6.62 18.47
CA THR A 220 -3.70 6.70 19.84
C THR A 220 -4.22 5.37 20.34
N ASN A 221 -4.14 5.17 21.66
CA ASN A 221 -4.74 4.04 22.36
C ASN A 221 -6.02 4.43 23.11
N TYR A 222 -6.50 5.68 22.97
CA TYR A 222 -7.57 6.21 23.80
C TYR A 222 -8.62 6.96 22.99
N GLN A 223 -9.88 6.56 23.15
CA GLN A 223 -11.01 7.07 22.36
C GLN A 223 -11.23 8.58 22.55
N PHE A 224 -10.91 9.13 23.73
CA PHE A 224 -11.04 10.56 24.00
C PHE A 224 -10.28 11.43 22.99
N TYR A 225 -9.09 11.02 22.56
CA TYR A 225 -8.33 11.77 21.55
C TYR A 225 -9.00 11.74 20.17
N ILE A 226 -9.72 10.67 19.84
CA ILE A 226 -10.50 10.59 18.61
C ILE A 226 -11.69 11.53 18.69
N ASP A 227 -12.42 11.54 19.79
CA ASP A 227 -13.61 12.38 19.94
C ASP A 227 -13.24 13.87 19.80
N GLU A 228 -12.16 14.30 20.46
CA GLU A 228 -11.64 15.67 20.33
C GLU A 228 -11.10 15.98 18.93
N PHE A 229 -10.40 15.02 18.30
CA PHE A 229 -9.91 15.20 16.92
C PHE A 229 -11.08 15.36 15.94
N VAL A 230 -12.13 14.54 16.05
CA VAL A 230 -13.33 14.59 15.21
C VAL A 230 -14.09 15.90 15.43
N ALA A 231 -14.30 16.29 16.69
CA ALA A 231 -14.97 17.55 17.02
C ALA A 231 -14.24 18.74 16.40
N ARG A 232 -12.91 18.80 16.58
CA ARG A 232 -12.07 19.85 16.00
C ARG A 232 -12.04 19.82 14.48
N ALA A 233 -11.98 18.64 13.87
CA ALA A 233 -11.97 18.49 12.42
C ALA A 233 -13.29 18.95 11.79
N ARG A 234 -14.44 18.64 12.40
CA ARG A 234 -15.75 19.11 11.94
C ARG A 234 -15.91 20.62 12.07
N GLU A 235 -15.49 21.20 13.21
CA GLU A 235 -15.44 22.66 13.39
C GLU A 235 -14.55 23.33 12.34
N LEU A 236 -13.39 22.74 12.03
CA LEU A 236 -12.52 23.21 10.95
C LEU A 236 -13.23 23.16 9.60
N MET A 237 -13.94 22.07 9.27
CA MET A 237 -14.67 21.98 8.01
C MET A 237 -15.76 23.06 7.93
N GLU A 238 -16.57 23.22 8.97
CA GLU A 238 -17.63 24.24 9.01
C GLU A 238 -17.08 25.67 8.86
N SER A 239 -15.92 25.96 9.47
CA SER A 239 -15.25 27.26 9.39
C SER A 239 -14.42 27.50 8.12
N GLY A 240 -14.56 26.67 7.08
CA GLY A 240 -13.91 26.86 5.79
C GLY A 240 -12.55 26.14 5.64
N GLY A 241 -12.24 25.20 6.52
CA GLY A 241 -11.21 24.18 6.34
C GLY A 241 -9.81 24.52 6.86
N GLY A 242 -9.50 25.76 7.23
CA GLY A 242 -8.21 26.10 7.87
C GLY A 242 -6.95 25.62 7.11
N GLY A 243 -7.02 25.50 5.78
CA GLY A 243 -5.98 24.96 4.91
C GLY A 243 -6.05 23.44 4.65
N TYR A 244 -6.99 22.74 5.26
CA TYR A 244 -7.41 21.37 4.92
C TYR A 244 -8.59 21.43 3.94
N ALA A 245 -8.61 20.50 2.99
CA ALA A 245 -9.64 20.46 1.96
C ALA A 245 -10.87 19.65 2.41
N GLU A 246 -10.63 18.55 3.12
CA GLU A 246 -11.65 17.54 3.42
C GLU A 246 -11.33 16.83 4.73
N PHE A 247 -12.37 16.44 5.44
CA PHE A 247 -12.30 15.54 6.58
C PHE A 247 -12.98 14.21 6.22
N ILE A 248 -12.30 13.09 6.50
CA ILE A 248 -12.76 11.75 6.17
C ILE A 248 -12.85 10.93 7.44
N GLU A 249 -14.02 10.34 7.65
CA GLU A 249 -14.33 9.42 8.74
C GLU A 249 -14.48 7.97 8.22
N PRO A 250 -14.44 6.95 9.10
CA PRO A 250 -14.70 5.56 8.74
C PRO A 250 -15.97 5.39 7.90
N GLY A 251 -15.90 4.52 6.90
CA GLY A 251 -16.94 4.36 5.87
C GLY A 251 -16.78 5.31 4.67
N ASN A 252 -15.59 5.90 4.53
CA ASN A 252 -15.27 6.95 3.54
C ASN A 252 -16.28 8.10 3.59
N VAL A 253 -16.67 8.51 4.80
CA VAL A 253 -17.61 9.62 5.00
C VAL A 253 -16.86 10.93 4.85
N ILE A 254 -17.16 11.69 3.81
CA ILE A 254 -16.38 12.87 3.42
C ILE A 254 -17.15 14.14 3.79
N THR A 255 -16.51 15.05 4.52
CA THR A 255 -17.00 16.41 4.76
C THR A 255 -16.01 17.40 4.15
N HIS A 256 -16.45 18.21 3.18
CA HIS A 256 -15.59 19.21 2.56
C HIS A 256 -15.48 20.49 3.40
N ALA A 257 -14.39 21.22 3.22
CA ALA A 257 -14.23 22.57 3.76
C ALA A 257 -15.38 23.50 3.32
N GLY A 258 -15.95 24.23 4.28
CA GLY A 258 -17.15 25.06 4.11
C GLY A 258 -18.48 24.33 4.30
N SER A 259 -18.46 23.02 4.61
CA SER A 259 -19.66 22.23 4.88
C SER A 259 -19.70 21.76 6.34
N SER A 260 -20.90 21.70 6.91
CA SER A 260 -21.17 21.08 8.20
C SER A 260 -21.77 19.66 8.07
N VAL A 261 -22.06 19.23 6.85
CA VAL A 261 -22.69 17.93 6.55
C VAL A 261 -21.81 17.13 5.59
N PRO A 262 -21.69 15.80 5.79
CA PRO A 262 -20.99 14.94 4.84
C PRO A 262 -21.66 14.93 3.46
N SER A 263 -20.86 14.90 2.40
CA SER A 263 -21.29 14.82 1.00
C SER A 263 -21.41 13.39 0.50
N GLU A 264 -20.55 12.49 0.99
CA GLU A 264 -20.38 11.13 0.48
C GLU A 264 -20.11 10.14 1.62
N GLY A 265 -20.20 8.85 1.30
CA GLY A 265 -19.93 7.75 2.21
C GLY A 265 -21.09 7.41 3.15
N ALA A 266 -20.93 6.29 3.85
CA ALA A 266 -21.90 5.84 4.85
C ALA A 266 -21.14 5.33 6.08
N PRO A 267 -21.40 5.86 7.29
CA PRO A 267 -20.77 5.37 8.49
C PRO A 267 -20.99 3.86 8.64
N PRO A 268 -19.95 3.09 9.00
CA PRO A 268 -20.10 1.65 9.14
C PRO A 268 -21.02 1.33 10.33
N GLN A 269 -21.78 0.24 10.23
CA GLN A 269 -22.65 -0.21 11.33
C GLN A 269 -21.89 -0.49 12.63
N ARG A 270 -20.63 -0.90 12.50
CA ARG A 270 -19.70 -1.12 13.61
C ARG A 270 -18.35 -0.55 13.22
N LEU A 271 -17.69 0.13 14.16
CA LEU A 271 -16.33 0.58 13.95
C LEU A 271 -15.42 -0.63 13.72
N PRO A 272 -14.42 -0.49 12.82
CA PRO A 272 -13.42 -1.53 12.63
C PRO A 272 -12.48 -1.60 13.84
N GLN A 273 -11.55 -2.57 13.82
CA GLN A 273 -10.61 -2.77 14.92
C GLN A 273 -9.74 -1.55 15.20
N MET A 274 -9.30 -0.84 14.16
CA MET A 274 -8.38 0.29 14.26
C MET A 274 -8.83 1.47 13.38
N PRO A 275 -9.94 2.16 13.73
CA PRO A 275 -10.54 3.18 12.88
C PRO A 275 -9.58 4.34 12.60
N ALA A 276 -9.55 4.78 11.34
CA ALA A 276 -8.75 5.91 10.89
C ALA A 276 -9.61 7.11 10.47
N TYR A 277 -9.05 8.29 10.64
CA TYR A 277 -9.66 9.57 10.32
C TYR A 277 -8.63 10.45 9.62
N HIS A 278 -9.04 11.22 8.62
CA HIS A 278 -8.10 11.95 7.77
C HIS A 278 -8.51 13.40 7.57
N LEU A 279 -7.64 14.33 7.94
CA LEU A 279 -7.71 15.72 7.51
C LEU A 279 -6.82 15.90 6.29
N LYS A 280 -7.41 15.96 5.09
CA LYS A 280 -6.66 15.98 3.82
C LYS A 280 -6.09 17.35 3.49
N LYS A 281 -4.86 17.34 2.98
CA LYS A 281 -4.26 18.46 2.24
C LYS A 281 -3.76 17.96 0.87
N PRO A 282 -3.50 18.88 -0.08
CA PRO A 282 -2.81 18.52 -1.32
C PRO A 282 -1.52 17.74 -1.05
N ASN A 283 -1.20 16.80 -1.96
CA ASN A 283 0.00 15.96 -1.89
C ASN A 283 0.16 15.17 -0.58
N HIS A 284 -0.94 14.74 0.03
CA HIS A 284 -0.96 13.99 1.30
C HIS A 284 -0.30 14.75 2.47
N GLY A 285 -0.23 16.09 2.41
CA GLY A 285 0.38 16.93 3.45
C GLY A 285 -0.47 17.12 4.71
N GLY A 286 -1.58 16.38 4.84
CA GLY A 286 -2.54 16.49 5.93
C GLY A 286 -2.16 15.64 7.14
N ILE A 287 -3.16 15.31 7.96
CA ILE A 287 -2.98 14.48 9.16
C ILE A 287 -3.91 13.26 9.08
N THR A 288 -3.37 12.08 9.32
CA THR A 288 -4.16 10.87 9.62
C THR A 288 -4.10 10.60 11.11
N MET A 289 -5.24 10.33 11.74
CA MET A 289 -5.33 9.85 13.11
C MET A 289 -5.87 8.42 13.10
N VAL A 290 -5.19 7.48 13.77
CA VAL A 290 -5.62 6.08 13.86
C VAL A 290 -5.73 5.68 15.33
N ASN A 291 -6.89 5.19 15.74
CA ASN A 291 -7.03 4.55 17.04
C ASN A 291 -6.56 3.10 16.92
N ILE A 292 -5.39 2.77 17.46
CA ILE A 292 -4.82 1.42 17.39
C ILE A 292 -5.36 0.51 18.51
N GLY A 293 -6.14 1.08 19.43
CA GLY A 293 -6.56 0.40 20.65
C GLY A 293 -5.37 0.11 21.57
N VAL A 294 -5.42 -1.02 22.28
CA VAL A 294 -4.39 -1.42 23.24
C VAL A 294 -3.78 -2.75 22.80
N GLY A 295 -2.46 -2.85 22.87
CA GLY A 295 -1.72 -4.09 22.66
C GLY A 295 -0.62 -3.96 21.59
N PRO A 296 0.58 -4.51 21.84
CA PRO A 296 1.66 -4.50 20.85
C PRO A 296 1.31 -5.15 19.51
N SER A 297 0.46 -6.19 19.51
CA SER A 297 0.04 -6.89 18.29
C SER A 297 -0.72 -5.98 17.32
N ASN A 298 -1.62 -5.13 17.84
CA ASN A 298 -2.32 -4.14 17.02
C ASN A 298 -1.34 -3.10 16.48
N ALA A 299 -0.44 -2.61 17.35
CA ALA A 299 0.58 -1.63 16.97
C ALA A 299 1.45 -2.15 15.82
N LYS A 300 1.98 -3.37 15.92
CA LYS A 300 2.72 -4.03 14.84
C LYS A 300 1.89 -4.14 13.56
N THR A 301 0.69 -4.70 13.67
CA THR A 301 -0.16 -4.99 12.50
C THR A 301 -0.49 -3.73 11.71
N ILE A 302 -0.86 -2.63 12.38
CA ILE A 302 -1.19 -1.40 11.68
C ILE A 302 0.05 -0.71 11.09
N THR A 303 1.19 -0.76 11.77
CA THR A 303 2.43 -0.18 11.24
C THR A 303 2.95 -0.95 10.03
N ASP A 304 2.83 -2.29 10.02
CA ASP A 304 3.22 -3.14 8.88
C ASP A 304 2.46 -2.75 7.60
N HIS A 305 1.19 -2.35 7.76
CA HIS A 305 0.35 -1.92 6.65
C HIS A 305 0.55 -0.46 6.27
N ILE A 306 0.67 0.46 7.24
CA ILE A 306 0.88 1.88 6.95
C ILE A 306 2.26 2.15 6.36
N ALA A 307 3.28 1.35 6.70
CA ALA A 307 4.64 1.53 6.20
C ALA A 307 4.75 1.53 4.67
N VAL A 308 3.90 0.77 3.96
CA VAL A 308 3.91 0.72 2.49
C VAL A 308 3.50 2.03 1.84
N LEU A 309 2.74 2.87 2.55
CA LEU A 309 2.36 4.21 2.10
C LEU A 309 3.49 5.25 2.24
N ARG A 310 4.62 4.86 2.83
CA ARG A 310 5.81 5.71 3.00
C ARG A 310 5.50 7.04 3.73
N PRO A 311 4.84 7.03 4.91
CA PRO A 311 4.58 8.25 5.66
C PRO A 311 5.89 8.95 6.00
N HIS A 312 5.84 10.28 6.11
CA HIS A 312 7.00 11.08 6.50
C HIS A 312 7.29 10.97 7.99
N ALA A 313 6.25 10.85 8.82
CA ALA A 313 6.38 10.65 10.25
C ALA A 313 5.11 10.01 10.82
N TRP A 314 5.29 9.21 11.87
CA TRP A 314 4.21 8.84 12.77
C TRP A 314 4.55 9.19 14.22
N VAL A 315 3.55 9.50 15.04
CA VAL A 315 3.72 9.84 16.46
C VAL A 315 2.69 9.09 17.30
N MET A 316 3.13 8.51 18.41
CA MET A 316 2.23 7.92 19.41
C MET A 316 1.74 8.98 20.39
N LEU A 317 0.44 9.21 20.41
CA LEU A 317 -0.27 10.08 21.35
C LEU A 317 -1.23 9.22 22.18
N GLY A 318 -0.81 8.81 23.36
CA GLY A 318 -1.60 7.95 24.22
C GLY A 318 -1.39 8.20 25.69
N HIS A 319 -2.14 7.48 26.52
CA HIS A 319 -1.91 7.48 27.95
C HIS A 319 -0.81 6.47 28.32
N CYS A 320 -0.08 6.78 29.38
CA CYS A 320 0.84 5.87 30.04
C CYS A 320 0.75 6.02 31.56
N ALA A 321 1.19 5.01 32.31
CA ALA A 321 1.33 5.11 33.75
C ALA A 321 2.64 5.84 34.11
N GLY A 322 2.56 6.81 35.02
CA GLY A 322 3.75 7.39 35.65
C GLY A 322 4.32 6.41 36.69
N LEU A 323 5.61 6.13 36.62
CA LEU A 323 6.30 5.22 37.55
C LEU A 323 7.14 5.96 38.60
N ARG A 324 7.22 7.29 38.52
CA ARG A 324 7.96 8.13 39.46
C ARG A 324 7.00 8.89 40.37
N ASN A 325 7.35 8.96 41.65
CA ASN A 325 6.56 9.67 42.67
C ASN A 325 6.42 11.19 42.41
N THR A 326 7.28 11.75 41.56
CA THR A 326 7.25 13.17 41.18
C THR A 326 6.34 13.46 40.00
N GLN A 327 5.78 12.43 39.34
CA GLN A 327 4.86 12.60 38.21
C GLN A 327 3.44 12.83 38.72
N ALA A 328 2.76 13.83 38.15
CA ALA A 328 1.36 14.12 38.40
C ALA A 328 0.48 13.64 37.23
N LEU A 329 -0.81 13.45 37.50
CA LEU A 329 -1.78 13.16 36.45
C LEU A 329 -1.87 14.36 35.49
N GLY A 330 -1.65 14.10 34.19
CA GLY A 330 -1.62 15.13 33.15
C GLY A 330 -0.22 15.55 32.72
N ASP A 331 0.84 15.11 33.41
CA ASP A 331 2.21 15.32 32.96
C ASP A 331 2.47 14.57 31.64
N TYR A 332 3.27 15.19 30.76
CA TYR A 332 3.71 14.55 29.52
C TYR A 332 5.01 13.76 29.72
N VAL A 333 5.13 12.64 29.00
CA VAL A 333 6.35 11.84 28.93
C VAL A 333 6.86 11.86 27.49
N LEU A 334 8.05 12.44 27.28
CA LEU A 334 8.78 12.33 26.03
C LEU A 334 9.75 11.15 26.13
N ALA A 335 9.44 10.05 25.43
CA ALA A 335 10.31 8.90 25.36
C ALA A 335 11.60 9.23 24.60
N HIS A 336 12.75 8.96 25.21
CA HIS A 336 14.07 9.07 24.59
C HIS A 336 14.77 7.70 24.43
N ALA A 337 14.16 6.65 25.00
CA ALA A 337 14.56 5.25 24.90
C ALA A 337 13.36 4.35 25.24
N TYR A 338 13.43 3.07 24.85
CA TYR A 338 12.39 2.07 25.09
C TYR A 338 12.99 0.83 25.74
N VAL A 339 12.32 0.31 26.78
CA VAL A 339 12.56 -1.05 27.28
C VAL A 339 11.54 -1.93 26.57
N ARG A 340 12.02 -2.82 25.68
CA ARG A 340 11.17 -3.66 24.82
C ARG A 340 10.82 -4.96 25.53
N GLU A 341 9.66 -4.96 26.19
CA GLU A 341 9.00 -6.15 26.78
C GLU A 341 7.70 -6.45 26.01
N ASP A 342 7.67 -6.08 24.73
CA ASP A 342 6.50 -6.16 23.86
C ASP A 342 6.44 -7.48 23.06
N HIS A 343 7.56 -8.19 22.95
CA HIS A 343 7.77 -9.52 22.36
C HIS A 343 7.38 -9.72 20.88
N VAL A 344 6.58 -8.81 20.33
CA VAL A 344 5.93 -8.96 19.02
C VAL A 344 6.90 -8.77 17.85
N LEU A 345 8.09 -8.23 18.12
CA LEU A 345 9.15 -7.95 17.14
C LEU A 345 10.49 -8.58 17.58
N ASP A 346 10.49 -9.57 18.47
CA ASP A 346 11.73 -10.19 18.96
C ASP A 346 12.38 -11.07 17.89
N ASP A 347 11.57 -11.74 17.06
CA ASP A 347 12.07 -12.59 15.96
C ASP A 347 12.31 -11.80 14.66
N ASP A 348 11.76 -10.58 14.56
CA ASP A 348 11.83 -9.73 13.35
C ASP A 348 13.06 -8.80 13.33
N LEU A 349 13.72 -8.57 14.48
CA LEU A 349 14.76 -7.55 14.69
C LEU A 349 16.09 -8.09 15.24
#